data_AF-A0A956F7V1-F1
#
_entry.id   AF-A0A956F7V1-F1
#
_cell.length_a   1.000
_cell.length_b   1.000
_cell.length_c   1.000
_cell.angle_alpha   90.00
_cell.angle_beta   90.00
_cell.angle_gamma   90.00
#
_symmetry.space_group_name_H-M   'P 1'
#
loop_
_entity.id
_entity.type
_entity.pdbx_description
1 polymer ?
#
loop_
_entity_poly.entity_id
_entity_poly.type
_entity_poly.pdbx_seq_one_letter_code
_entity_poly.pdbx_strand_id
1 'polypeptide(L)' 'PRQRQVFDLIVQGLSNAEIAARFDLSSDTVKYHLKTIFKLLDISSKSELLLLSRTVWGD' A
#
# COMPACT_ATOMS: atom_id res chain seq x y z
N PRO A 1 2.72 -13.50 3.49
CA PRO A 1 2.06 -12.48 2.64
C PRO A 1 1.31 -11.45 3.52
N ARG A 2 1.63 -10.15 3.36
CA ARG A 2 0.99 -9.03 4.09
C ARG A 2 0.39 -7.98 3.14
N GLN A 3 0.25 -8.28 1.84
CA GLN A 3 -0.13 -7.32 0.81
C GLN A 3 -1.46 -6.64 1.13
N ARG A 4 -2.49 -7.39 1.54
CA ARG A 4 -3.78 -6.82 1.93
C ARG A 4 -3.65 -5.87 3.12
N GLN A 5 -2.93 -6.28 4.17
CA GLN A 5 -2.73 -5.45 5.34
C GLN A 5 -1.92 -4.16 5.04
N VAL A 6 -0.93 -4.25 4.16
CA VAL A 6 -0.16 -3.08 3.68
C VAL A 6 -1.04 -2.17 2.82
N PHE A 7 -1.86 -2.74 1.94
CA PHE A 7 -2.83 -1.99 1.13
C PHE A 7 -3.80 -1.21 2.02
N ASP A 8 -4.42 -1.87 2.99
CA ASP A 8 -5.43 -1.27 3.90
C ASP A 8 -4.86 -0.08 4.68
N LEU A 9 -3.61 -0.17 5.13
CA LEU A 9 -2.96 0.93 5.86
C LEU A 9 -2.55 2.08 4.93
N ILE A 10 -2.16 1.78 3.69
CA ILE A 10 -1.81 2.82 2.73
C ILE A 10 -3.02 3.63 2.32
N VAL A 11 -4.16 2.98 2.07
CA VAL A 11 -5.40 3.69 1.73
C VAL A 11 -5.93 4.53 2.91
N GLN A 12 -5.55 4.20 4.15
CA GLN A 12 -5.77 5.02 5.34
C GLN A 12 -4.80 6.21 5.46
N GLY A 13 -3.85 6.36 4.53
CA GLY A 13 -2.91 7.48 4.48
C GLY A 13 -1.54 7.23 5.12
N LEU A 14 -1.31 6.06 5.74
CA LEU A 14 -0.05 5.80 6.44
C LEU A 14 1.15 5.80 5.48
N SER A 15 2.28 6.27 5.99
CA SER A 15 3.59 6.21 5.35
C SER A 15 4.20 4.81 5.44
N ASN A 16 5.19 4.54 4.57
CA ASN A 16 5.90 3.25 4.59
C ASN A 16 6.61 3.00 5.93
N ALA A 17 7.06 4.06 6.60
CA ALA A 17 7.72 3.98 7.90
C ALA A 17 6.72 3.59 9.02
N GLU A 18 5.52 4.17 9.03
CA GLU A 18 4.48 3.82 10.00
C GLU A 18 3.98 2.38 9.80
N ILE A 19 3.84 1.95 8.55
CA ILE A 19 3.46 0.57 8.21
C ILE A 19 4.55 -0.41 8.63
N ALA A 20 5.82 -0.05 8.39
CA ALA A 20 6.97 -0.83 8.80
C ALA A 20 7.00 -1.02 10.32
N ALA A 21 6.83 0.07 11.08
CA ALA A 21 6.76 0.03 12.54
C ALA A 21 5.59 -0.83 13.06
N ARG A 22 4.42 -0.75 12.42
CA ARG A 22 3.22 -1.50 12.86
C ARG A 22 3.35 -3.01 12.68
N PHE A 23 4.17 -3.46 11.73
CA PHE A 23 4.34 -4.87 11.38
C PHE A 23 5.69 -5.45 11.78
N ASP A 24 6.53 -4.66 12.47
CA ASP A 24 7.93 -4.99 12.78
C ASP A 24 8.69 -5.41 11.51
N LEU A 25 8.61 -4.56 10.48
CA LEU A 25 9.23 -4.77 9.17
C LEU A 25 10.25 -3.69 8.85
N SER A 26 11.13 -3.97 7.90
CA SER A 26 11.91 -2.91 7.26
C SER A 26 11.04 -2.12 6.27
N SER A 27 11.41 -0.85 6.05
CA SER A 27 10.80 -0.03 5.00
C SER A 27 10.94 -0.65 3.60
N ASP A 28 12.03 -1.38 3.33
CA ASP A 28 12.23 -2.05 2.04
C ASP A 28 11.32 -3.26 1.86
N THR A 29 11.02 -4.00 2.93
CA THR A 29 9.99 -5.05 2.91
C THR A 29 8.61 -4.47 2.59
N VAL A 30 8.26 -3.30 3.14
CA VAL A 30 7.02 -2.59 2.80
C VAL A 30 7.02 -2.18 1.33
N LYS A 31 8.13 -1.62 0.82
CA LYS A 31 8.27 -1.27 -0.62
C LYS A 31 8.13 -2.50 -1.52
N TYR A 32 8.63 -3.66 -1.12
CA TYR A 32 8.45 -4.91 -1.87
C TYR A 32 6.98 -5.32 -1.96
N HIS A 33 6.24 -5.28 -0.84
CA HIS A 33 4.81 -5.53 -0.85
C HIS A 33 4.06 -4.52 -1.73
N LEU A 34 4.43 -3.25 -1.66
CA LEU A 34 3.90 -2.20 -2.51
C LEU A 34 4.12 -2.46 -4.00
N LYS A 35 5.34 -2.80 -4.41
CA LYS A 35 5.63 -3.16 -5.81
C LYS A 35 4.76 -4.32 -6.29
N THR A 36 4.51 -5.31 -5.42
CA THR A 36 3.62 -6.43 -5.76
C THR A 36 2.18 -5.95 -5.95
N ILE A 37 1.67 -5.11 -5.04
CA ILE A 37 0.32 -4.52 -5.13
C ILE A 37 0.18 -3.69 -6.41
N PHE A 38 1.15 -2.84 -6.69
CA PHE A 38 1.19 -1.98 -7.86
C PHE A 38 1.15 -2.79 -9.16
N LYS A 39 1.95 -3.87 -9.24
CA LYS A 39 1.93 -4.79 -10.38
C LYS A 39 0.58 -5.48 -10.57
N LEU A 40 -0.10 -5.85 -9.48
CA LEU A 40 -1.40 -6.52 -9.55
C LEU A 40 -2.53 -5.57 -9.98
N LEU A 41 -2.40 -4.28 -9.68
CA LEU A 41 -3.37 -3.25 -10.00
C LEU A 41 -3.03 -2.47 -11.29
N ASP A 42 -1.92 -2.83 -11.95
CA ASP A 42 -1.38 -2.13 -13.12
C ASP A 42 -1.18 -0.62 -12.92
N ILE A 43 -0.63 -0.26 -11.76
CA ILE A 43 -0.31 1.13 -11.39
C ILE A 43 1.18 1.27 -11.07
N SER A 44 1.66 2.51 -11.06
CA SER A 44 3.08 2.81 -10.89
C SER A 44 3.41 3.52 -9.56
N SER A 45 2.41 4.06 -8.86
CA SER A 45 2.64 4.97 -7.74
C SER A 45 1.65 4.83 -6.58
N LYS A 46 2.07 5.27 -5.38
CA LYS A 46 1.20 5.40 -4.20
C LYS A 46 0.04 6.38 -4.48
N SER A 47 0.29 7.43 -5.25
CA SER A 47 -0.74 8.42 -5.61
C SER A 47 -1.83 7.81 -6.48
N GLU A 48 -1.47 7.00 -7.48
CA GLU A 48 -2.43 6.23 -8.28
C GLU A 48 -3.23 5.24 -7.42
N LEU A 49 -2.56 4.56 -6.48
CA LEU A 49 -3.22 3.65 -5.54
C LEU A 49 -4.30 4.36 -4.72
N LEU A 50 -3.98 5.54 -4.18
CA LEU A 50 -4.91 6.36 -3.39
C LEU A 50 -6.05 6.92 -4.23
N LEU A 51 -5.79 7.25 -5.49
CA LEU A 51 -6.83 7.70 -6.42
C LEU A 51 -7.79 6.56 -6.75
N LEU A 52 -7.25 5.39 -7.09
CA LEU A 52 -8.02 4.18 -7.40
C LEU A 52 -8.84 3.70 -6.20
N SER A 53 -8.30 3.78 -4.98
CA SER A 53 -9.05 3.38 -3.78
C SER A 53 -10.28 4.24 -3.56
N ARG A 54 -10.23 5.53 -3.95
CA ARG A 54 -11.37 6.44 -3.85
C ARG A 54 -12.44 6.18 -4.90
N THR A 55 -12.09 5.63 -6.06
CA THR A 55 -13.05 5.34 -7.14
C THR A 55 -13.68 3.96 -7.04
N VAL A 56 -12.96 2.97 -6.49
CA VAL A 56 -13.44 1.58 -6.40
C VAL A 56 -14.12 1.28 -5.06
N TRP A 57 -13.75 1.99 -3.98
CA TRP A 57 -14.33 1.81 -2.64
C TRP A 57 -15.02 3.08 -2.12
N GLY A 58 -15.33 4.03 -2.99
CA GLY A 58 -16.04 5.26 -2.66
C GLY A 58 -17.32 5.44 -3.48
N ASP A 59 -18.41 4.88 -2.96
CA ASP A 59 -19.78 5.43 -2.88
C ASP A 59 -20.45 4.75 -1.66
#